data_AF-A0A7G9RTS3-F1
#
_entry.id   AF-A0A7G9RTS3-F1
#
_cell.length_a   1.000
_cell.length_b   1.000
_cell.length_c   1.000
_cell.angle_alpha   90.00
_cell.angle_beta   90.00
_cell.angle_gamma   90.00
#
_symmetry.space_group_name_H-M   'P 1'
#
loop_
_entity.id
_entity.type
_entity.pdbx_description
1 polymer ?
#
loop_
_entity_poly.entity_id
_entity_poly.type
_entity_poly.pdbx_seq_one_letter_code
_entity_poly.pdbx_strand_id
1 'polypeptide(L)'
;MSENNDLAIRTSIVKALQSMSQLGINKGTSGNVSVRGDNGFYVSPTGLPYVGMQPEHIVFMNWDGTFSGDVLPSSEWRFHRDILAERTELNAVVHTHSTHATAVSILGHDIPAIHYVVAAAGGNSIPCAKYETFGTEELGHAILKAMKGRRACLLAHHGTIAAGVNLARAMALSVTVEEMASLYLACLPHGNPPTLSDEEMLRVLEKFKTYGQQPTTSQEKIRQAL
;
A
#
# COMPACT_ATOMS: atom_id res chain seq x y z
N MET A 1 22.09 10.14 -5.14
CA MET A 1 22.01 8.69 -5.35
C MET A 1 23.23 8.13 -6.11
N SER A 2 23.82 7.02 -5.67
CA SER A 2 24.74 6.24 -6.51
C SER A 2 23.96 5.44 -7.57
N GLU A 3 24.56 5.17 -8.72
CA GLU A 3 23.92 4.35 -9.80
C GLU A 3 23.44 2.98 -9.29
N ASN A 4 24.20 2.36 -8.39
CA ASN A 4 23.82 1.09 -7.77
C ASN A 4 22.53 1.17 -6.93
N ASN A 5 22.25 2.31 -6.29
CA ASN A 5 21.04 2.47 -5.48
C ASN A 5 19.80 2.74 -6.36
N ASP A 6 19.96 3.49 -7.45
CA ASP A 6 18.89 3.72 -8.43
C ASP A 6 18.39 2.40 -9.03
N LEU A 7 19.30 1.59 -9.58
CA LEU A 7 18.97 0.29 -10.16
C LEU A 7 18.32 -0.66 -9.14
N ALA A 8 18.78 -0.63 -7.88
CA ALA A 8 18.22 -1.46 -6.81
C ALA A 8 16.77 -1.09 -6.49
N ILE A 9 16.45 0.21 -6.39
CA ILE A 9 15.07 0.68 -6.13
C ILE A 9 14.16 0.26 -7.27
N ARG A 10 14.56 0.55 -8.51
CA ARG A 10 13.80 0.19 -9.72
C ARG A 10 13.52 -1.31 -9.79
N THR A 11 14.57 -2.12 -9.57
CA THR A 11 14.45 -3.59 -9.52
C THR A 11 13.48 -4.05 -8.43
N SER A 12 13.49 -3.40 -7.26
CA SER A 12 12.57 -3.76 -6.17
C SER A 12 11.11 -3.48 -6.52
N ILE A 13 10.82 -2.38 -7.24
CA ILE A 13 9.48 -2.03 -7.70
C ILE A 13 9.00 -3.03 -8.74
N VAL A 14 9.83 -3.38 -9.73
CA VAL A 14 9.50 -4.41 -10.74
C VAL A 14 9.14 -5.73 -10.07
N LYS A 15 9.93 -6.18 -9.10
CA LYS A 15 9.65 -7.40 -8.34
C LYS A 15 8.33 -7.30 -7.57
N ALA A 16 8.06 -6.17 -6.92
CA ALA A 16 6.80 -5.96 -6.19
C ALA A 16 5.59 -6.03 -7.12
N LEU A 17 5.62 -5.39 -8.29
CA LEU A 17 4.55 -5.44 -9.28
C LEU A 17 4.29 -6.88 -9.76
N GLN A 18 5.34 -7.64 -10.05
CA GLN A 18 5.23 -9.05 -10.42
C GLN A 18 4.65 -9.90 -9.28
N SER A 19 5.07 -9.66 -8.04
CA SER A 19 4.51 -10.32 -6.86
C SER A 19 3.03 -9.97 -6.63
N MET A 20 2.60 -8.73 -6.87
CA MET A 20 1.17 -8.34 -6.78
C MET A 20 0.29 -9.20 -7.70
N SER A 21 0.76 -9.47 -8.93
CA SER A 21 0.05 -10.37 -9.85
C SER A 21 0.04 -11.82 -9.37
N GLN A 22 1.18 -12.34 -8.88
CA GLN A 22 1.27 -13.71 -8.37
C GLN A 22 0.39 -13.95 -7.13
N LEU A 23 0.29 -12.95 -6.25
CA LEU A 23 -0.56 -12.98 -5.06
C LEU A 23 -2.05 -12.78 -5.38
N GLY A 24 -2.42 -12.49 -6.64
CA GLY A 24 -3.80 -12.27 -7.04
C GLY A 24 -4.41 -10.95 -6.56
N ILE A 25 -3.61 -10.07 -5.94
CA ILE A 25 -4.06 -8.76 -5.46
C ILE A 25 -4.03 -7.69 -6.54
N ASN A 26 -3.56 -8.01 -7.75
CA ASN A 26 -3.66 -7.14 -8.91
C ASN A 26 -3.99 -7.92 -10.19
N LYS A 27 -4.89 -7.38 -11.02
CA LYS A 27 -5.27 -7.94 -12.32
C LYS A 27 -4.92 -6.96 -13.42
N GLY A 28 -4.22 -7.43 -14.46
CA GLY A 28 -3.77 -6.56 -15.54
C GLY A 28 -2.78 -5.51 -15.05
N THR A 29 -3.04 -4.25 -15.42
CA THR A 29 -2.13 -3.10 -15.21
C THR A 29 -2.74 -2.01 -14.32
N SER A 30 -3.77 -2.32 -13.54
CA SER A 30 -4.48 -1.32 -12.74
C SER A 30 -3.71 -0.83 -11.52
N GLY A 31 -3.00 -1.72 -10.83
CA GLY A 31 -2.18 -1.37 -9.68
C GLY A 31 -0.94 -0.55 -10.04
N ASN A 32 -0.42 0.16 -9.05
CA ASN A 32 0.80 0.94 -9.18
C ASN A 32 1.56 0.98 -7.85
N VAL A 33 2.88 1.17 -7.94
CA VAL A 33 3.79 1.13 -6.79
C VAL A 33 4.72 2.33 -6.86
N SER A 34 4.95 2.98 -5.72
CA SER A 34 6.00 3.99 -5.59
C SER A 34 6.92 3.76 -4.40
N VAL A 35 8.15 4.26 -4.52
CA VAL A 35 9.16 4.27 -3.45
C VAL A 35 9.81 5.65 -3.40
N ARG A 36 9.99 6.19 -2.20
CA ARG A 36 10.71 7.45 -1.98
C ARG A 36 12.17 7.33 -2.45
N GLY A 37 12.64 8.32 -3.19
CA GLY A 37 14.06 8.55 -3.47
C GLY A 37 14.60 9.78 -2.74
N ASP A 38 15.86 10.12 -2.96
CA ASP A 38 16.53 11.25 -2.28
C ASP A 38 15.78 12.58 -2.51
N ASN A 39 15.57 12.96 -3.78
CA ASN A 39 15.01 14.26 -4.18
C ASN A 39 13.66 14.13 -4.92
N GLY A 40 12.99 12.99 -4.76
CA GLY A 40 11.77 12.67 -5.50
C GLY A 40 11.26 11.29 -5.15
N PHE A 41 10.60 10.65 -6.09
CA PHE A 41 10.07 9.30 -5.91
C PHE A 41 10.09 8.51 -7.21
N TYR A 42 10.20 7.20 -7.08
CA TYR A 42 10.06 6.24 -8.17
C TYR A 42 8.63 5.77 -8.22
N VAL A 43 8.04 5.67 -9.41
CA VAL A 43 6.69 5.14 -9.61
C VAL A 43 6.65 4.22 -10.82
N SER A 44 5.80 3.21 -10.75
CA SER A 44 5.54 2.32 -11.89
C SER A 44 4.99 3.11 -13.10
N PRO A 45 5.30 2.67 -14.32
CA PRO A 45 4.80 3.31 -15.54
C PRO A 45 3.30 3.05 -15.74
N THR A 46 2.65 3.89 -16.55
CA THR A 46 1.27 3.65 -16.97
C THR A 46 1.21 2.60 -18.10
N GLY A 47 0.17 1.77 -18.10
CA GLY A 47 -0.21 0.92 -19.24
C GLY A 47 0.74 -0.22 -19.61
N LEU A 48 1.91 -0.35 -18.99
CA LEU A 48 2.85 -1.43 -19.30
C LEU A 48 2.55 -2.71 -18.50
N PRO A 49 2.43 -3.88 -19.17
CA PRO A 49 2.32 -5.16 -18.49
C PRO A 49 3.49 -5.41 -17.54
N TYR A 50 3.22 -6.03 -16.39
CA TYR A 50 4.27 -6.36 -15.42
C TYR A 50 5.16 -7.51 -15.89
N VAL A 51 4.61 -8.41 -16.71
CA VAL A 51 5.36 -9.47 -17.37
C VAL A 51 6.32 -8.84 -18.37
N GLY A 52 7.62 -9.10 -18.22
CA GLY A 52 8.66 -8.52 -19.07
C GLY A 52 9.05 -7.08 -18.72
N MET A 53 8.44 -6.47 -17.70
CA MET A 53 8.84 -5.14 -17.21
C MET A 53 10.29 -5.16 -16.72
N GLN A 54 11.07 -4.15 -17.15
CA GLN A 54 12.48 -3.98 -16.78
C GLN A 54 12.65 -2.77 -15.85
N PRO A 55 13.73 -2.71 -15.04
CA PRO A 55 14.00 -1.59 -14.13
C PRO A 55 13.99 -0.21 -14.80
N GLU A 56 14.39 -0.12 -16.06
CA GLU A 56 14.46 1.11 -16.84
C GLU A 56 13.07 1.69 -17.14
N HIS A 57 12.02 0.86 -17.09
CA HIS A 57 10.63 1.31 -17.27
C HIS A 57 10.06 2.01 -16.04
N ILE A 58 10.69 1.89 -14.87
CA ILE A 58 10.25 2.63 -13.68
C ILE A 58 10.53 4.12 -13.90
N VAL A 59 9.63 5.00 -13.49
CA VAL A 59 9.78 6.44 -13.73
C VAL A 59 10.23 7.11 -12.45
N PHE A 60 11.33 7.85 -12.50
CA PHE A 60 11.69 8.77 -11.41
C PHE A 60 11.00 10.11 -11.66
N MET A 61 10.35 10.64 -10.63
CA MET A 61 9.65 11.91 -10.64
C MET A 61 10.20 12.82 -9.54
N ASN A 62 10.36 14.10 -9.86
CA ASN A 62 10.64 15.14 -8.88
C ASN A 62 9.37 15.43 -8.06
N TRP A 63 9.54 16.03 -6.87
CA TRP A 63 8.40 16.41 -6.02
C TRP A 63 7.45 17.43 -6.65
N ASP A 64 7.91 18.22 -7.63
CA ASP A 64 7.06 19.14 -8.40
C ASP A 64 6.20 18.42 -9.48
N GLY A 65 6.35 17.11 -9.64
CA GLY A 65 5.64 16.30 -10.63
C GLY A 65 6.33 16.23 -12.00
N THR A 66 7.50 16.85 -12.17
CA THR A 66 8.28 16.73 -13.41
C THR A 66 9.00 15.38 -13.49
N PHE A 67 9.18 14.88 -14.72
CA PHE A 67 9.93 13.67 -15.02
C PHE A 67 10.63 13.82 -16.39
N SER A 68 11.57 12.92 -16.67
CA SER A 68 12.32 12.89 -17.94
C SER A 68 12.35 11.48 -18.52
N GLY A 69 12.46 11.39 -19.85
CA GLY A 69 12.49 10.12 -20.60
C GLY A 69 11.17 9.81 -21.31
N ASP A 70 11.16 8.72 -22.07
CA ASP A 70 10.04 8.39 -22.96
C ASP A 70 8.95 7.53 -22.30
N VAL A 71 9.20 7.05 -21.08
CA VAL A 71 8.25 6.22 -20.33
C VAL A 71 7.39 7.11 -19.44
N LEU A 72 6.08 7.07 -19.66
CA LEU A 72 5.12 7.84 -18.88
C LEU A 72 4.89 7.20 -17.50
N PRO A 73 4.84 7.99 -16.42
CA PRO A 73 4.51 7.49 -15.08
C PRO A 73 3.05 7.01 -15.02
N SER A 74 2.68 6.26 -13.98
CA SER A 74 1.28 5.93 -13.68
C SER A 74 0.39 7.17 -13.76
N SER A 75 -0.83 7.07 -14.31
CA SER A 75 -1.80 8.17 -14.31
C SER A 75 -2.20 8.66 -12.91
N GLU A 76 -1.85 7.88 -11.88
CA GLU A 76 -2.23 8.10 -10.49
C GLU A 76 -1.05 8.52 -9.60
N TRP A 77 0.06 8.94 -10.21
CA TRP A 77 1.26 9.37 -9.48
C TRP A 77 1.00 10.46 -8.42
N ARG A 78 -0.06 11.27 -8.57
CA ARG A 78 -0.38 12.41 -7.68
C ARG A 78 -0.57 11.96 -6.23
N PHE A 79 -1.44 10.98 -5.96
CA PHE A 79 -1.63 10.54 -4.57
C PHE A 79 -0.38 9.84 -4.02
N HIS A 80 0.43 9.19 -4.87
CA HIS A 80 1.71 8.62 -4.43
C HIS A 80 2.65 9.71 -3.95
N ARG A 81 2.79 10.79 -4.74
CA ARG A 81 3.55 11.99 -4.38
C ARG A 81 3.02 12.56 -3.07
N ASP A 82 1.72 12.81 -2.97
CA ASP A 82 1.12 13.53 -1.84
C ASP A 82 1.26 12.73 -0.53
N ILE A 83 1.01 11.42 -0.55
CA ILE A 83 1.25 10.54 0.60
C ILE A 83 2.72 10.59 1.01
N LEU A 84 3.65 10.42 0.07
CA LEU A 84 5.08 10.46 0.39
C LEU A 84 5.53 11.87 0.81
N ALA A 85 4.97 12.95 0.29
CA ALA A 85 5.35 14.30 0.69
C ALA A 85 4.88 14.61 2.13
N GLU A 86 3.62 14.28 2.46
CA GLU A 86 3.02 14.63 3.76
C GLU A 86 3.34 13.64 4.88
N ARG A 87 3.58 12.36 4.56
CA ARG A 87 3.84 11.29 5.51
C ARG A 87 5.29 10.84 5.40
N THR A 88 6.20 11.68 5.92
CA THR A 88 7.65 11.49 5.80
C THR A 88 8.17 10.20 6.44
N GLU A 89 7.39 9.56 7.33
CA GLU A 89 7.71 8.26 7.90
C GLU A 89 7.43 7.08 6.95
N LEU A 90 6.67 7.30 5.88
CA LEU A 90 6.33 6.31 4.86
C LEU A 90 7.29 6.46 3.67
N ASN A 91 7.80 5.35 3.17
CA ASN A 91 8.78 5.34 2.07
C ASN A 91 8.34 4.52 0.87
N ALA A 92 7.19 3.86 0.94
CA ALA A 92 6.61 3.15 -0.19
C ALA A 92 5.08 3.16 -0.11
N VAL A 93 4.45 3.16 -1.28
CA VAL A 93 3.00 3.13 -1.46
C VAL A 93 2.67 2.08 -2.52
N VAL A 94 1.69 1.24 -2.23
CA VAL A 94 1.15 0.20 -3.11
C VAL A 94 -0.33 0.49 -3.29
N HIS A 95 -0.74 0.65 -4.54
CA HIS A 95 -2.13 0.76 -4.96
C HIS A 95 -2.54 -0.51 -5.70
N THR A 96 -3.71 -1.04 -5.37
CA THR A 96 -4.27 -2.25 -5.97
C THR A 96 -5.76 -2.08 -6.24
N HIS A 97 -6.26 -2.81 -7.23
CA HIS A 97 -7.70 -3.09 -7.41
C HIS A 97 -7.97 -4.54 -7.01
N SER A 98 -7.61 -4.90 -5.78
CA SER A 98 -7.77 -6.26 -5.27
C SER A 98 -9.27 -6.56 -5.05
N THR A 99 -9.69 -7.80 -5.32
CA THR A 99 -11.10 -8.09 -5.62
C THR A 99 -12.02 -7.81 -4.45
N HIS A 100 -11.66 -8.28 -3.24
CA HIS A 100 -12.50 -8.12 -2.06
C HIS A 100 -12.44 -6.69 -1.52
N ALA A 101 -11.25 -6.09 -1.48
CA ALA A 101 -11.10 -4.71 -1.02
C ALA A 101 -11.87 -3.72 -1.92
N THR A 102 -11.82 -3.90 -3.25
CA THR A 102 -12.64 -3.11 -4.18
C THR A 102 -14.14 -3.39 -3.98
N ALA A 103 -14.54 -4.64 -3.70
CA ALA A 103 -15.95 -4.93 -3.41
C ALA A 103 -16.46 -4.23 -2.14
N VAL A 104 -15.66 -4.18 -1.06
CA VAL A 104 -16.00 -3.38 0.14
C VAL A 104 -16.03 -1.88 -0.18
N SER A 105 -15.10 -1.39 -1.01
CA SER A 105 -15.07 0.03 -1.37
C SER A 105 -16.27 0.45 -2.23
N ILE A 106 -16.81 -0.44 -3.05
CA ILE A 106 -18.08 -0.23 -3.78
C ILE A 106 -19.27 -0.07 -2.82
N LEU A 107 -19.25 -0.74 -1.67
CA LEU A 107 -20.27 -0.57 -0.63
C LEU A 107 -20.11 0.76 0.14
N GLY A 108 -18.99 1.47 -0.04
CA GLY A 108 -18.68 2.68 0.73
C GLY A 108 -18.45 2.42 2.22
N HIS A 109 -18.10 1.18 2.58
CA HIS A 109 -17.89 0.77 3.98
C HIS A 109 -16.41 0.89 4.39
N ASP A 110 -16.18 1.30 5.63
CA ASP A 110 -14.92 1.02 6.33
C ASP A 110 -14.84 -0.48 6.67
N ILE A 111 -13.63 -1.02 6.81
CA ILE A 111 -13.42 -2.35 7.40
C ILE A 111 -13.13 -2.16 8.91
N PRO A 112 -14.04 -2.59 9.81
CA PRO A 112 -13.84 -2.41 11.25
C PRO A 112 -12.94 -3.52 11.85
N ALA A 113 -12.67 -3.43 13.16
CA ALA A 113 -11.86 -4.41 13.91
C ALA A 113 -12.54 -5.77 14.14
N ILE A 114 -12.97 -6.42 13.06
CA ILE A 114 -13.51 -7.80 13.09
C ILE A 114 -12.41 -8.84 13.36
N HIS A 115 -11.16 -8.45 13.14
CA HIS A 115 -9.97 -9.25 13.40
C HIS A 115 -8.82 -8.33 13.83
N TYR A 116 -8.02 -8.76 14.81
CA TYR A 116 -6.99 -7.92 15.43
C TYR A 116 -5.92 -7.41 14.45
N VAL A 117 -5.71 -8.12 13.34
CA VAL A 117 -4.69 -7.77 12.34
C VAL A 117 -4.98 -6.45 11.63
N VAL A 118 -6.19 -5.87 11.76
CA VAL A 118 -6.48 -4.50 11.30
C VAL A 118 -5.51 -3.47 11.91
N ALA A 119 -4.92 -3.77 13.07
CA ALA A 119 -3.86 -2.98 13.69
C ALA A 119 -2.64 -2.76 12.78
N ALA A 120 -2.40 -3.63 11.78
CA ALA A 120 -1.36 -3.45 10.77
C ALA A 120 -1.54 -2.14 9.99
N ALA A 121 -2.78 -1.72 9.78
CA ALA A 121 -3.14 -0.44 9.15
C ALA A 121 -2.95 0.76 10.08
N GLY A 122 -2.48 0.56 11.33
CA GLY A 122 -2.16 1.62 12.28
C GLY A 122 -3.31 2.05 13.20
N GLY A 123 -4.45 1.35 13.19
CA GLY A 123 -5.60 1.68 14.02
C GLY A 123 -6.59 0.53 14.22
N ASN A 124 -7.84 0.88 14.52
CA ASN A 124 -8.96 -0.05 14.72
C ASN A 124 -9.84 -0.23 13.47
N SER A 125 -9.42 0.30 12.32
CA SER A 125 -10.18 0.25 11.07
C SER A 125 -9.30 0.49 9.84
N ILE A 126 -9.77 0.07 8.67
CA ILE A 126 -9.31 0.53 7.36
C ILE A 126 -10.42 1.41 6.77
N PRO A 127 -10.23 2.74 6.74
CA PRO A 127 -11.28 3.66 6.30
C PRO A 127 -11.47 3.65 4.78
N CYS A 128 -12.67 4.00 4.31
CA CYS A 128 -12.98 4.20 2.91
C CYS A 128 -13.00 5.70 2.56
N ALA A 129 -12.08 6.12 1.70
CA ALA A 129 -12.04 7.48 1.18
C ALA A 129 -13.26 7.73 0.27
N LYS A 130 -13.78 8.96 0.31
CA LYS A 130 -14.85 9.42 -0.58
C LYS A 130 -14.41 9.26 -2.04
N TYR A 131 -15.36 8.90 -2.91
CA TYR A 131 -15.11 8.85 -4.35
C TYR A 131 -14.73 10.22 -4.89
N GLU A 132 -13.66 10.22 -5.67
CA GLU A 132 -13.23 11.30 -6.55
C GLU A 132 -12.63 10.63 -7.80
N THR A 133 -12.63 11.33 -8.93
CA THR A 133 -12.13 10.77 -10.20
C THR A 133 -10.64 10.44 -10.11
N PHE A 134 -10.20 9.31 -10.68
CA PHE A 134 -8.80 8.90 -10.66
C PHE A 134 -7.85 9.97 -11.25
N GLY A 135 -6.63 10.06 -10.72
CA GLY A 135 -5.62 10.99 -11.19
C GLY A 135 -5.85 12.48 -10.86
N THR A 136 -6.92 12.82 -10.14
CA THR A 136 -7.25 14.20 -9.70
C THR A 136 -6.59 14.57 -8.37
N GLU A 137 -6.53 15.87 -8.07
CA GLU A 137 -6.04 16.38 -6.78
C GLU A 137 -7.03 16.11 -5.64
N GLU A 138 -8.33 16.16 -5.96
CA GLU A 138 -9.42 15.87 -5.03
C GLU A 138 -9.30 14.45 -4.46
N LEU A 139 -8.94 13.47 -5.29
CA LEU A 139 -8.66 12.12 -4.84
C LEU A 139 -7.48 12.06 -3.85
N GLY A 140 -6.39 12.78 -4.13
CA GLY A 140 -5.24 12.90 -3.22
C GLY A 140 -5.65 13.43 -1.85
N HIS A 141 -6.42 14.51 -1.80
CA HIS A 141 -6.94 15.08 -0.55
C HIS A 141 -7.86 14.11 0.22
N ALA A 142 -8.75 13.40 -0.49
CA ALA A 142 -9.63 12.42 0.12
C ALA A 142 -8.84 11.26 0.75
N ILE A 143 -7.79 10.78 0.08
CA ILE A 143 -6.90 9.74 0.56
C ILE A 143 -6.14 10.18 1.81
N LEU A 144 -5.49 11.35 1.77
CA LEU A 144 -4.74 11.88 2.91
C LEU A 144 -5.60 12.04 4.16
N LYS A 145 -6.85 12.51 3.98
CA LYS A 145 -7.83 12.60 5.06
C LYS A 145 -8.15 11.22 5.65
N ALA A 146 -8.44 10.23 4.80
CA ALA A 146 -8.73 8.87 5.24
C ALA A 146 -7.51 8.21 5.92
N MET A 147 -6.30 8.50 5.43
CA MET A 147 -5.07 7.93 5.95
C MET A 147 -4.54 8.60 7.24
N LYS A 148 -5.25 9.58 7.81
CA LYS A 148 -4.83 10.22 9.07
C LYS A 148 -4.76 9.20 10.21
N GLY A 149 -3.57 8.97 10.74
CA GLY A 149 -3.34 7.93 11.76
C GLY A 149 -3.56 6.50 11.23
N ARG A 150 -3.54 6.32 9.91
CA ARG A 150 -3.63 5.02 9.23
C ARG A 150 -2.48 4.88 8.22
N ARG A 151 -2.31 3.66 7.74
CA ARG A 151 -1.34 3.25 6.71
C ARG A 151 -2.00 2.60 5.51
N ALA A 152 -3.31 2.36 5.57
CA ALA A 152 -4.09 1.89 4.43
C ALA A 152 -5.48 2.52 4.45
N CYS A 153 -6.08 2.63 3.27
CA CYS A 153 -7.47 3.00 3.09
C CYS A 153 -8.04 2.34 1.83
N LEU A 154 -9.35 2.15 1.81
CA LEU A 154 -10.10 1.85 0.60
C LEU A 154 -10.40 3.16 -0.16
N LEU A 155 -10.65 3.05 -1.45
CA LEU A 155 -11.07 4.14 -2.34
C LEU A 155 -12.44 3.76 -2.91
N ALA A 156 -13.50 4.50 -2.55
CA ALA A 156 -14.85 4.18 -2.96
C ALA A 156 -14.94 3.98 -4.48
N HIS A 157 -15.63 2.92 -4.94
CA HIS A 157 -15.75 2.54 -6.36
C HIS A 157 -14.44 2.41 -7.15
N HIS A 158 -13.32 2.14 -6.48
CA HIS A 158 -12.01 2.19 -7.12
C HIS A 158 -11.09 1.05 -6.69
N GLY A 159 -10.53 1.11 -5.48
CA GLY A 159 -9.48 0.17 -5.06
C GLY A 159 -8.99 0.42 -3.65
N THR A 160 -7.71 0.21 -3.42
CA THR A 160 -7.08 0.32 -2.10
C THR A 160 -5.69 0.95 -2.22
N ILE A 161 -5.27 1.62 -1.16
CA ILE A 161 -3.90 2.07 -0.96
C ILE A 161 -3.36 1.48 0.34
N ALA A 162 -2.13 1.00 0.30
CA ALA A 162 -1.34 0.61 1.46
C ALA A 162 0.04 1.27 1.40
N ALA A 163 0.48 1.84 2.50
CA ALA A 163 1.76 2.52 2.61
C ALA A 163 2.58 2.01 3.79
N GLY A 164 3.89 2.02 3.65
CA GLY A 164 4.80 1.45 4.63
C GLY A 164 6.12 2.19 4.74
N VAL A 165 6.82 1.96 5.85
CA VAL A 165 8.18 2.48 6.08
C VAL A 165 9.21 1.96 5.08
N ASN A 166 8.86 0.90 4.33
CA ASN A 166 9.58 0.38 3.17
C ASN A 166 8.61 -0.43 2.29
N LEU A 167 9.05 -0.79 1.09
CA LEU A 167 8.23 -1.49 0.10
C LEU A 167 7.72 -2.85 0.60
N ALA A 168 8.54 -3.62 1.31
CA ALA A 168 8.13 -4.91 1.86
C ALA A 168 6.97 -4.79 2.85
N ARG A 169 6.98 -3.75 3.70
CA ARG A 169 5.88 -3.47 4.65
C ARG A 169 4.63 -2.97 3.96
N ALA A 170 4.75 -2.14 2.92
CA ALA A 170 3.59 -1.71 2.12
C ALA A 170 2.94 -2.89 1.38
N MET A 171 3.75 -3.78 0.80
CA MET A 171 3.30 -5.03 0.15
C MET A 171 2.65 -6.01 1.12
N ALA A 172 3.21 -6.20 2.31
CA ALA A 172 2.57 -7.06 3.32
C ALA A 172 1.21 -6.49 3.75
N LEU A 173 1.12 -5.17 3.93
CA LEU A 173 -0.12 -4.51 4.31
C LEU A 173 -1.19 -4.59 3.21
N SER A 174 -0.84 -4.50 1.93
CA SER A 174 -1.82 -4.64 0.84
C SER A 174 -2.45 -6.03 0.80
N VAL A 175 -1.69 -7.09 1.10
CA VAL A 175 -2.21 -8.46 1.26
C VAL A 175 -3.15 -8.53 2.47
N THR A 176 -2.76 -7.96 3.61
CA THR A 176 -3.62 -7.92 4.81
C THR A 176 -4.93 -7.19 4.56
N VAL A 177 -4.93 -6.08 3.81
CA VAL A 177 -6.15 -5.34 3.45
C VAL A 177 -7.09 -6.23 2.63
N GLU A 178 -6.58 -6.94 1.63
CA GLU A 178 -7.40 -7.86 0.82
C GLU A 178 -7.98 -9.01 1.66
N GLU A 179 -7.18 -9.60 2.56
CA GLU A 179 -7.64 -10.66 3.47
C GLU A 179 -8.73 -10.16 4.42
N MET A 180 -8.52 -8.99 5.03
CA MET A 180 -9.50 -8.35 5.91
C MET A 180 -10.81 -8.03 5.19
N ALA A 181 -10.72 -7.57 3.93
CA ALA A 181 -11.90 -7.32 3.12
C ALA A 181 -12.64 -8.63 2.77
N SER A 182 -11.90 -9.71 2.46
CA SER A 182 -12.48 -11.03 2.18
C SER A 182 -13.24 -11.57 3.40
N LEU A 183 -12.64 -11.52 4.58
CA LEU A 183 -13.28 -11.91 5.84
C LEU A 183 -14.52 -11.06 6.13
N TYR A 184 -14.43 -9.74 5.96
CA TYR A 184 -15.55 -8.83 6.20
C TYR A 184 -16.74 -9.18 5.30
N LEU A 185 -16.52 -9.31 3.99
CA LEU A 185 -17.55 -9.71 3.04
C LEU A 185 -18.13 -11.10 3.33
N ALA A 186 -17.31 -12.05 3.80
CA ALA A 186 -17.78 -13.39 4.17
C ALA A 186 -18.70 -13.35 5.41
N CYS A 187 -18.50 -12.40 6.33
CA CYS A 187 -19.35 -12.24 7.50
C CYS A 187 -20.67 -11.51 7.22
N LEU A 188 -20.69 -10.54 6.29
CA LEU A 188 -21.85 -9.67 6.04
C LEU A 188 -23.19 -10.42 5.79
N PRO A 189 -23.25 -11.56 5.07
CA PRO A 189 -24.48 -12.33 4.91
C PRO A 189 -25.10 -12.84 6.21
N HIS A 190 -24.30 -12.91 7.28
CA HIS A 190 -24.73 -13.35 8.61
C HIS A 190 -25.07 -12.16 9.54
N GLY A 191 -25.09 -10.93 9.01
CA GLY A 191 -25.32 -9.69 9.74
C GLY A 191 -24.04 -8.90 9.97
N ASN A 192 -24.11 -7.89 10.83
CA ASN A 192 -22.94 -7.09 11.19
C ASN A 192 -21.99 -7.92 12.06
N PRO A 193 -20.74 -8.17 11.63
CA PRO A 193 -19.80 -8.94 12.44
C PRO A 193 -19.48 -8.22 13.77
N PRO A 194 -19.30 -8.98 14.87
CA PRO A 194 -18.82 -8.39 16.11
C PRO A 194 -17.41 -7.81 15.93
N THR A 195 -17.10 -6.76 16.70
CA THR A 195 -15.82 -6.06 16.62
C THR A 195 -15.09 -6.09 17.95
N LEU A 196 -13.76 -6.05 17.91
CA LEU A 196 -12.94 -5.82 19.08
C LEU A 196 -13.12 -4.38 19.59
N SER A 197 -13.10 -4.21 20.91
CA SER A 197 -13.21 -2.89 21.53
C SER A 197 -11.98 -2.03 21.25
N ASP A 198 -12.14 -0.70 21.33
CA ASP A 198 -11.04 0.23 21.18
C ASP A 198 -9.93 0.00 22.22
N GLU A 199 -10.30 -0.36 23.46
CA GLU A 199 -9.33 -0.71 24.50
C GLU A 199 -8.48 -1.91 24.10
N GLU A 200 -9.10 -2.96 23.55
CA GLU A 200 -8.35 -4.14 23.10
C GLU A 200 -7.48 -3.80 21.89
N MET A 201 -7.98 -3.00 20.95
CA MET A 201 -7.18 -2.55 19.81
C MET A 201 -5.97 -1.69 20.21
N LEU A 202 -6.07 -0.89 21.27
CA LEU A 202 -4.91 -0.18 21.84
C LEU A 202 -3.86 -1.15 22.38
N ARG A 203 -4.26 -2.23 23.06
CA ARG A 203 -3.35 -3.28 23.53
C ARG A 203 -2.68 -4.01 22.37
N VAL A 204 -3.45 -4.30 21.31
CA VAL A 204 -2.93 -4.94 20.09
C VAL A 204 -1.92 -4.04 19.39
N LEU A 205 -2.20 -2.74 19.25
CA LEU A 205 -1.27 -1.77 18.65
C LEU A 205 0.06 -1.69 19.40
N GLU A 206 0.03 -1.78 20.74
CA GLU A 206 1.27 -1.83 21.53
C GLU A 206 2.07 -3.10 21.23
N LYS A 207 1.40 -4.27 21.16
CA LYS A 207 2.05 -5.54 20.78
C LYS A 207 2.59 -5.52 19.34
N PHE A 208 1.94 -4.80 18.43
CA PHE A 208 2.37 -4.70 17.03
C PHE A 208 3.73 -4.00 16.84
N LYS A 209 4.20 -3.23 17.82
CA LYS A 209 5.54 -2.64 17.79
C LYS A 209 6.65 -3.69 17.77
N THR A 210 6.42 -4.86 18.38
CA THR A 210 7.38 -5.98 18.45
C THR A 210 6.92 -7.23 17.70
N TYR A 211 5.69 -7.22 17.17
CA TYR A 211 5.10 -8.36 16.46
C TYR A 211 5.86 -8.76 15.19
N GLY A 212 6.04 -10.07 14.99
CA GLY A 212 6.71 -10.63 13.81
C GLY A 212 8.22 -10.37 13.74
N GLN A 213 8.83 -9.85 14.81
CA GLN A 213 10.28 -9.69 14.92
C GLN A 213 10.86 -10.86 15.72
N GLN A 214 11.92 -11.46 15.17
CA GLN A 214 12.75 -12.37 15.95
C GLN A 214 13.54 -11.57 17.00
N PRO A 215 13.78 -12.11 18.20
CA PRO A 215 14.73 -11.53 19.14
C PRO A 215 16.08 -11.29 18.46
N THR A 216 16.80 -10.22 18.83
CA THR A 216 18.10 -9.87 18.26
C THR A 216 19.08 -11.06 18.30
N THR A 217 19.06 -11.81 19.40
CA THR A 217 19.87 -13.04 19.58
C THR A 217 19.56 -14.14 18.56
N SER A 218 18.30 -14.26 18.11
CA SER A 218 17.91 -15.20 17.06
C SER A 218 18.34 -14.70 15.68
N GLN A 219 18.27 -13.39 15.43
CA GLN A 219 18.72 -12.79 14.16
C GLN A 219 20.23 -12.95 13.95
N GLU A 220 21.03 -12.77 15.01
CA GLU A 220 22.48 -12.96 14.98
C GLU A 220 22.87 -14.40 14.66
N LYS A 221 22.19 -15.38 15.29
CA LYS A 221 22.41 -16.81 15.02
C LYS A 221 22.06 -17.19 13.58
N ILE A 222 20.95 -16.69 13.05
CA ILE A 222 20.56 -16.93 11.65
C ILE A 222 21.60 -16.35 10.69
N ARG A 223 22.11 -15.14 10.98
CA ARG A 223 23.12 -14.49 10.14
C ARG A 223 24.48 -15.16 10.17
N GLN A 224 24.86 -15.80 11.29
CA GLN A 224 26.09 -16.59 11.40
C GLN A 224 25.98 -17.99 10.75
N ALA A 225 24.76 -18.47 10.52
CA ALA A 225 24.48 -19.77 9.92
C ALA A 225 24.33 -19.73 8.39
N LEU A 226 24.40 -18.54 7.79
CA LEU A 226 24.35 -18.27 6.34
C LEU A 226 25.73 -17.78 5.86
#